data_AF-A0AAD5WF52-F1
#
_entry.id   AF-A0AAD5WF52-F1
#
_cell.length_a   1.000
_cell.length_b   1.000
_cell.length_c   1.000
_cell.angle_alpha   90.00
_cell.angle_beta   90.00
_cell.angle_gamma   90.00
#
_symmetry.space_group_name_H-M   'P 1'
#
loop_
_entity.id
_entity.type
_entity.pdbx_description
1 polymer ?
#
loop_
_entity_poly.entity_id
_entity_poly.type
_entity_poly.pdbx_seq_one_letter_code
_entity_poly.pdbx_strand_id
1 'polypeptide(L)'
;MLSRQLLLQWRHAVRNMRWNADAHLRAHERSVSIEQDSIVRVDTCQLAANNPIEDFYSAAKCLSSNAFLFGVFDGHGGPSCSRHVSTSLFPYICAAVLQKHEIRTLPLEERLEWIFGSAENHLPNLFINSNMENIYACHKAFIENKDLHTVREALKFAFEACDEDLCRAALPDSKGQFDKLSVMTAASGSCATLAHVRGRNLHVANVGDGAAVLGVVHSNGSVHCPTAFTCSLRRQC
;
A
#
# COMPACT_ATOMS: atom_id res chain seq x y z
N MET A 1 24.94 40.39 -10.26
CA MET A 1 24.38 39.05 -10.56
C MET A 1 24.57 38.19 -9.32
N LEU A 2 23.50 37.81 -8.62
CA LEU A 2 23.60 36.87 -7.49
C LEU A 2 24.15 35.54 -8.00
N SER A 3 25.17 34.99 -7.34
CA SER A 3 25.73 33.71 -7.75
C SER A 3 24.64 32.63 -7.65
N ARG A 4 24.59 31.72 -8.62
CA ARG A 4 23.65 30.59 -8.65
C ARG A 4 23.69 29.77 -7.35
N GLN A 5 24.84 29.77 -6.68
CA GLN A 5 25.08 29.11 -5.40
C GLN A 5 24.36 29.81 -4.23
N LEU A 6 24.37 31.14 -4.18
CA LEU A 6 23.61 31.93 -3.20
C LEU A 6 22.10 31.76 -3.37
N LEU A 7 21.61 31.73 -4.62
CA LEU A 7 20.20 31.46 -4.92
C LEU A 7 19.77 30.06 -4.47
N LEU A 8 20.62 29.04 -4.65
CA LEU A 8 20.37 27.69 -4.16
C LEU A 8 20.37 27.63 -2.63
N GLN A 9 21.37 28.20 -1.97
CA GLN A 9 21.44 28.25 -0.51
C GLN A 9 20.25 28.98 0.10
N TRP A 10 19.83 30.09 -0.49
CA TRP A 10 18.66 30.83 -0.03
C TRP A 10 17.36 30.04 -0.24
N ARG A 11 17.20 29.35 -1.38
CA ARG A 11 16.08 28.41 -1.60
C ARG A 11 16.06 27.27 -0.60
N HIS A 12 17.21 26.66 -0.28
CA HIS A 12 17.31 25.63 0.74
C HIS A 12 16.96 26.18 2.14
N ALA A 13 17.45 27.37 2.48
CA ALA A 13 17.17 28.01 3.75
C ALA A 13 15.67 28.30 3.92
N VAL A 14 15.01 28.85 2.89
CA VAL A 14 13.56 29.10 2.90
C VAL A 14 12.76 27.79 2.93
N ARG A 15 13.14 26.77 2.16
CA ARG A 15 12.47 25.47 2.17
C ARG A 15 12.51 24.80 3.55
N ASN A 16 13.64 24.95 4.24
CA ASN A 16 13.88 24.36 5.56
C ASN A 16 13.40 25.26 6.72
N MET A 17 12.78 26.40 6.46
CA MET A 17 12.20 27.21 7.54
C MET A 17 11.07 26.44 8.22
N ARG A 18 11.01 26.54 9.55
CA ARG A 18 10.00 25.89 10.39
C ARG A 18 8.57 26.17 9.91
N TRP A 19 8.28 27.43 9.54
CA TRP A 19 6.99 27.82 8.95
C TRP A 19 6.64 27.02 7.70
N ASN A 20 7.60 26.83 6.79
CA ASN A 20 7.36 26.13 5.54
C ASN A 20 7.16 24.62 5.78
N ALA A 21 7.90 24.05 6.73
CA ALA A 21 7.68 22.66 7.17
C ALA A 21 6.29 22.49 7.81
N ASP A 22 5.90 23.38 8.74
CA ASP A 22 4.58 23.34 9.38
C ASP A 22 3.45 23.50 8.34
N ALA A 23 3.61 24.40 7.37
CA ALA A 23 2.64 24.57 6.28
C ALA A 23 2.53 23.31 5.41
N HIS A 24 3.64 22.66 5.08
CA HIS A 24 3.61 21.41 4.33
C HIS A 24 3.00 20.24 5.12
N LEU A 25 3.29 20.13 6.42
CA LEU A 25 2.69 19.12 7.29
C LEU A 25 1.17 19.30 7.37
N ARG A 26 0.70 20.52 7.63
CA ARG A 26 -0.74 20.83 7.69
C ARG A 26 -1.45 20.65 6.34
N ALA A 27 -0.75 20.86 5.23
CA ALA A 27 -1.34 20.66 3.91
C ALA A 27 -1.57 19.17 3.58
N HIS A 28 -0.84 18.25 4.21
CA HIS A 28 -0.89 16.82 3.92
C HIS A 28 -1.32 15.97 5.12
N GLU A 29 -1.67 16.60 6.24
CA GLU A 29 -2.30 15.90 7.36
C GLU A 29 -3.75 15.53 7.00
N ARG A 30 -4.17 14.35 7.41
CA ARG A 30 -5.52 13.84 7.23
C ARG A 30 -5.90 13.03 8.46
N SER A 31 -7.10 13.27 8.95
CA SER A 31 -7.71 12.51 10.04
C SER A 31 -9.06 12.00 9.58
N VAL A 32 -9.28 10.69 9.69
CA VAL A 32 -10.53 10.03 9.34
C VAL A 32 -11.03 9.22 10.53
N SER A 33 -12.18 9.62 11.07
CA SER A 33 -12.90 8.81 12.06
C SER A 33 -13.60 7.66 11.34
N ILE A 34 -13.30 6.43 11.76
CA ILE A 34 -13.90 5.21 11.22
C ILE A 34 -15.04 4.73 12.13
N GLU A 35 -14.84 4.79 13.46
CA GLU A 35 -15.81 4.38 14.48
C GLU A 35 -16.50 3.03 14.21
N GLN A 36 -15.73 2.07 13.67
CA GLN A 36 -16.22 0.72 13.34
C GLN A 36 -15.24 -0.35 13.85
N ASP A 37 -15.81 -1.46 14.31
CA ASP A 37 -15.08 -2.61 14.84
C ASP A 37 -14.04 -2.21 15.90
N SER A 38 -12.75 -2.45 15.63
CA SER A 38 -11.64 -2.15 16.54
C SER A 38 -10.93 -0.83 16.22
N ILE A 39 -11.48 -0.01 15.31
CA ILE A 39 -10.80 1.17 14.77
C ILE A 39 -11.64 2.42 15.01
N VAL A 40 -11.11 3.32 15.82
CA VAL A 40 -11.76 4.60 16.13
C VAL A 40 -11.42 5.64 15.07
N ARG A 41 -10.13 5.82 14.78
CA ARG A 41 -9.62 6.86 13.90
C ARG A 41 -8.32 6.44 13.25
N VAL A 42 -8.06 6.98 12.06
CA VAL A 42 -6.78 6.87 11.36
C VAL A 42 -6.30 8.27 11.02
N ASP A 43 -5.06 8.56 11.41
CA ASP A 43 -4.38 9.82 11.16
C ASP A 43 -3.18 9.56 10.25
N THR A 44 -3.02 10.35 9.18
CA THR A 44 -1.92 10.22 8.21
C THR A 44 -1.32 11.58 7.91
N CYS A 45 -0.03 11.62 7.63
CA CYS A 45 0.65 12.81 7.11
C CYS A 45 1.78 12.36 6.18
N GLN A 46 2.05 13.14 5.14
CA GLN A 46 3.07 12.83 4.15
C GLN A 46 3.87 14.09 3.80
N LEU A 47 5.20 13.97 3.75
CA LEU A 47 6.08 15.09 3.44
C LEU A 47 7.08 14.67 2.36
N ALA A 48 6.99 15.30 1.18
CA ALA A 48 7.83 14.96 0.04
C ALA A 48 9.31 15.35 0.27
N ALA A 49 10.21 14.39 0.14
CA ALA A 49 11.66 14.63 0.10
C ALA A 49 12.16 14.85 -1.34
N ASN A 50 11.51 14.20 -2.30
CA ASN A 50 11.76 14.17 -3.73
C ASN A 50 10.63 14.84 -4.53
N ASN A 51 10.90 15.11 -5.81
CA ASN A 51 9.90 15.62 -6.75
C ASN A 51 10.07 14.91 -8.11
N PRO A 52 9.14 14.03 -8.53
CA PRO A 52 7.90 13.66 -7.84
C PRO A 52 8.15 12.92 -6.50
N ILE A 53 7.14 12.92 -5.62
CA ILE A 53 7.16 12.09 -4.41
C ILE A 53 7.07 10.61 -4.78
N GLU A 54 7.90 9.76 -4.17
CA GLU A 54 7.91 8.32 -4.42
C GLU A 54 7.11 7.52 -3.37
N ASP A 55 6.80 8.12 -2.23
CA ASP A 55 6.03 7.47 -1.17
C ASP A 55 4.53 7.54 -1.46
N PHE A 56 3.80 6.47 -1.13
CA PHE A 56 2.35 6.43 -1.18
C PHE A 56 1.76 5.75 0.05
N TYR A 57 0.50 6.03 0.34
CA TYR A 57 -0.26 5.34 1.38
C TYR A 57 -1.71 5.14 0.96
N SER A 58 -2.34 4.09 1.48
CA SER A 58 -3.72 3.75 1.15
C SER A 58 -4.44 3.09 2.32
N ALA A 59 -5.74 3.32 2.41
CA ALA A 59 -6.64 2.72 3.39
C ALA A 59 -7.93 2.26 2.73
N ALA A 60 -8.36 1.03 3.03
CA ALA A 60 -9.57 0.44 2.49
C ALA A 60 -10.21 -0.58 3.45
N LYS A 61 -11.43 -0.98 3.14
CA LYS A 61 -12.17 -2.04 3.81
C LYS A 61 -12.51 -3.16 2.83
N CYS A 62 -12.23 -4.40 3.21
CA CYS A 62 -12.68 -5.59 2.54
C CYS A 62 -14.09 -5.96 3.04
N LEU A 63 -15.11 -5.71 2.22
CA LEU A 63 -16.52 -5.91 2.56
C LEU A 63 -16.91 -7.39 2.72
N SER A 64 -16.20 -8.31 2.06
CA SER A 64 -16.47 -9.75 2.18
C SER A 64 -15.98 -10.35 3.50
N SER A 65 -14.99 -9.74 4.15
CA SER A 65 -14.37 -10.24 5.41
C SER A 65 -14.43 -9.26 6.58
N ASN A 66 -14.96 -8.05 6.38
CA ASN A 66 -14.87 -6.90 7.29
C ASN A 66 -13.42 -6.58 7.75
N ALA A 67 -12.42 -6.94 6.95
CA ALA A 67 -11.03 -6.58 7.26
C ALA A 67 -10.73 -5.16 6.79
N PHE A 68 -10.09 -4.36 7.63
CA PHE A 68 -9.49 -3.09 7.24
C PHE A 68 -8.05 -3.30 6.79
N LEU A 69 -7.66 -2.59 5.74
CA LEU A 69 -6.35 -2.64 5.10
C LEU A 69 -5.72 -1.25 5.15
N PHE A 70 -4.51 -1.15 5.71
CA PHE A 70 -3.73 0.08 5.75
C PHE A 70 -2.34 -0.21 5.21
N GLY A 71 -1.90 0.55 4.20
CA GLY A 71 -0.65 0.33 3.52
C GLY A 71 0.18 1.62 3.43
N VAL A 72 1.48 1.48 3.64
CA VAL A 72 2.49 2.49 3.33
C VAL A 72 3.49 1.87 2.35
N PHE A 73 3.83 2.63 1.31
CA PHE A 73 4.61 2.17 0.16
C PHE A 73 5.72 3.18 -0.11
N ASP A 74 6.96 2.81 0.22
CA ASP A 74 8.15 3.63 -0.05
C ASP A 74 8.67 3.25 -1.45
N GLY A 75 8.77 4.21 -2.36
CA GLY A 75 9.17 3.97 -3.74
C GLY A 75 10.62 4.35 -3.99
N HIS A 76 11.28 3.68 -4.93
CA HIS A 76 12.61 4.04 -5.39
C HIS A 76 12.80 3.78 -6.88
N GLY A 77 13.63 4.62 -7.53
CA GLY A 77 13.83 4.54 -8.98
C GLY A 77 12.64 5.07 -9.78
N GLY A 78 11.84 5.97 -9.18
CA GLY A 78 10.61 6.54 -9.72
C GLY A 78 9.38 6.17 -8.89
N PRO A 79 8.28 6.96 -8.99
CA PRO A 79 7.08 6.77 -8.18
C PRO A 79 6.13 5.69 -8.74
N SER A 80 6.48 5.08 -9.87
CA SER A 80 5.55 4.25 -10.64
C SER A 80 5.18 2.96 -9.89
N CYS A 81 6.17 2.22 -9.37
CA CYS A 81 5.93 0.97 -8.66
C CYS A 81 5.13 1.19 -7.37
N SER A 82 5.55 2.13 -6.52
CA SER A 82 4.86 2.43 -5.26
C SER A 82 3.42 2.92 -5.50
N ARG A 83 3.20 3.74 -6.53
CA ARG A 83 1.85 4.13 -6.96
C ARG A 83 1.02 2.92 -7.40
N HIS A 84 1.59 2.03 -8.22
CA HIS A 84 0.90 0.81 -8.66
C HIS A 84 0.53 -0.08 -7.48
N VAL A 85 1.48 -0.41 -6.60
CA VAL A 85 1.24 -1.29 -5.45
C VAL A 85 0.21 -0.67 -4.51
N SER A 86 0.25 0.66 -4.28
CA SER A 86 -0.69 1.36 -3.40
C SER A 86 -2.16 1.27 -3.83
N THR A 87 -2.42 0.91 -5.09
CA THR A 87 -3.75 0.88 -5.66
C THR A 87 -4.16 -0.51 -6.18
N SER A 88 -3.20 -1.37 -6.52
CA SER A 88 -3.46 -2.72 -7.03
C SER A 88 -3.46 -3.79 -5.95
N LEU A 89 -2.68 -3.66 -4.88
CA LEU A 89 -2.45 -4.74 -3.92
C LEU A 89 -3.71 -5.15 -3.13
N PHE A 90 -4.53 -4.18 -2.72
CA PHE A 90 -5.71 -4.43 -1.88
C PHE A 90 -6.78 -5.30 -2.58
N PRO A 91 -7.08 -5.11 -3.87
CA PRO A 91 -7.86 -6.08 -4.65
C PRO A 91 -7.36 -7.53 -4.58
N TYR A 92 -6.06 -7.79 -4.72
CA TYR A 92 -5.50 -9.16 -4.59
C TYR A 92 -5.76 -9.74 -3.19
N ILE A 93 -5.61 -8.92 -2.15
CA ILE A 93 -5.90 -9.33 -0.77
C ILE A 93 -7.39 -9.67 -0.59
N CYS A 94 -8.29 -8.89 -1.19
CA CYS A 94 -9.74 -9.13 -1.15
C CYS A 94 -10.17 -10.36 -1.97
N ALA A 95 -9.39 -10.72 -3.00
CA ALA A 95 -9.56 -11.97 -3.75
C ALA A 95 -9.04 -13.19 -2.96
N ALA A 96 -7.95 -13.04 -2.21
CA ALA A 96 -7.34 -14.08 -1.38
C ALA A 96 -7.97 -14.20 0.03
N VAL A 97 -9.29 -14.04 0.15
CA VAL A 97 -9.99 -14.18 1.44
C VAL A 97 -10.26 -15.65 1.72
N LEU A 98 -9.78 -16.15 2.86
CA LEU A 98 -10.08 -17.50 3.33
C LEU A 98 -11.59 -17.69 3.55
N GLN A 99 -12.14 -18.80 3.06
CA GLN A 99 -13.58 -19.09 3.13
C GLN A 99 -14.16 -18.99 4.55
N LYS A 100 -13.42 -19.44 5.58
CA LYS A 100 -13.83 -19.33 6.99
C LYS A 100 -13.94 -17.90 7.53
N HIS A 101 -13.46 -16.92 6.78
CA HIS A 101 -13.47 -15.50 7.13
C HIS A 101 -14.38 -14.68 6.21
N GLU A 102 -15.02 -15.32 5.23
CA GLU A 102 -16.02 -14.70 4.38
C GLU A 102 -17.33 -14.61 5.15
N ILE A 103 -17.76 -13.38 5.45
CA ILE A 103 -19.02 -13.09 6.14
C ILE A 103 -20.14 -12.74 5.16
N ARG A 104 -19.78 -12.33 3.95
CA ARG A 104 -20.70 -11.92 2.89
C ARG A 104 -20.11 -12.31 1.54
N THR A 105 -20.87 -13.10 0.78
CA THR A 105 -20.52 -13.41 -0.60
C THR A 105 -20.79 -12.20 -1.48
N LEU A 106 -19.74 -11.66 -2.08
CA LEU A 106 -19.78 -10.51 -2.98
C LEU A 106 -18.99 -10.82 -4.26
N PRO A 107 -19.42 -10.29 -5.42
CA PRO A 107 -18.58 -10.23 -6.62
C PRO A 107 -17.23 -9.56 -6.30
N LEU A 108 -16.15 -9.99 -6.97
CA LEU A 108 -14.78 -9.55 -6.64
C LEU A 108 -14.62 -8.02 -6.74
N GLU A 109 -15.32 -7.40 -7.68
CA GLU A 109 -15.34 -5.95 -7.93
C GLU A 109 -15.92 -5.17 -6.76
N GLU A 110 -16.85 -5.77 -6.03
CA GLU A 110 -17.57 -5.14 -4.92
C GLU A 110 -16.94 -5.47 -3.56
N ARG A 111 -15.87 -6.26 -3.51
CA ARG A 111 -15.24 -6.66 -2.23
C ARG A 111 -14.45 -5.55 -1.57
N LEU A 112 -14.02 -4.53 -2.31
CA LEU A 112 -13.13 -3.49 -1.81
C LEU A 112 -13.86 -2.13 -1.77
N GLU A 113 -13.86 -1.51 -0.60
CA GLU A 113 -14.30 -0.13 -0.40
C GLU A 113 -13.09 0.73 -0.01
N TRP A 114 -12.74 1.70 -0.84
CA TRP A 114 -11.66 2.65 -0.54
C TRP A 114 -12.11 3.65 0.53
N ILE A 115 -11.30 3.83 1.57
CA ILE A 115 -11.52 4.87 2.59
C ILE A 115 -10.79 6.13 2.15
N PHE A 116 -9.49 6.00 1.86
CA PHE A 116 -8.67 7.08 1.32
C PHE A 116 -7.35 6.56 0.75
N GLY A 117 -6.68 7.36 -0.06
CA GLY A 117 -5.31 7.11 -0.53
C GLY A 117 -4.58 8.40 -0.86
N SER A 118 -3.27 8.31 -1.06
CA SER A 118 -2.44 9.42 -1.55
C SER A 118 -2.31 9.44 -3.08
N ALA A 119 -2.53 8.30 -3.75
CA ALA A 119 -2.60 8.27 -5.20
C ALA A 119 -3.83 9.04 -5.68
N GLU A 120 -3.64 10.07 -6.50
CA GLU A 120 -4.73 10.92 -6.99
C GLU A 120 -5.82 10.12 -7.72
N ASN A 121 -7.08 10.26 -7.30
CA ASN A 121 -8.25 9.61 -7.89
C ASN A 121 -8.54 10.06 -9.34
N HIS A 122 -8.03 11.22 -9.76
CA HIS A 122 -8.30 11.84 -11.08
C HIS A 122 -7.35 11.36 -12.18
N LEU A 123 -6.23 10.76 -11.78
CA LEU A 123 -5.33 10.11 -12.71
C LEU A 123 -5.85 8.68 -12.88
N PRO A 124 -6.31 8.28 -14.08
CA PRO A 124 -6.62 6.89 -14.31
C PRO A 124 -5.37 6.09 -13.96
N ASN A 125 -5.51 5.13 -13.05
CA ASN A 125 -4.53 4.05 -13.05
C ASN A 125 -4.66 3.39 -14.41
N LEU A 126 -3.76 3.73 -15.32
CA LEU A 126 -3.71 3.17 -16.67
C LEU A 126 -3.53 1.63 -16.65
N PHE A 127 -3.26 1.06 -15.48
CA PHE A 127 -3.24 -0.38 -15.17
C PHE A 127 -4.60 -1.01 -14.82
N ILE A 128 -5.70 -0.24 -14.65
CA ILE A 128 -7.00 -0.78 -14.20
C ILE A 128 -7.61 -1.74 -15.21
N ASN A 129 -7.47 -1.47 -16.51
CA ASN A 129 -8.19 -2.25 -17.53
C ASN A 129 -7.72 -3.71 -17.63
N SER A 130 -6.50 -4.03 -17.18
CA SER A 130 -5.94 -5.38 -17.09
C SER A 130 -5.99 -5.96 -15.66
N ASN A 131 -6.44 -5.19 -14.66
CA ASN A 131 -6.38 -5.64 -13.27
C ASN A 131 -7.47 -6.68 -12.97
N MET A 132 -8.69 -6.54 -13.52
CA MET A 132 -9.78 -7.45 -13.12
C MET A 132 -9.57 -8.90 -13.55
N GLU A 133 -9.10 -9.16 -14.77
CA GLU A 133 -8.80 -10.52 -15.21
C GLU A 133 -7.75 -11.18 -14.32
N ASN A 134 -6.72 -10.43 -13.93
CA ASN A 134 -5.69 -10.87 -12.99
C ASN A 134 -6.28 -11.16 -11.60
N ILE A 135 -7.18 -10.30 -11.09
CA ILE A 135 -7.88 -10.53 -9.82
C ILE A 135 -8.72 -11.82 -9.88
N TYR A 136 -9.44 -12.06 -10.97
CA TYR A 136 -10.18 -13.31 -11.17
C TYR A 136 -9.26 -14.54 -11.24
N ALA A 137 -8.14 -14.45 -11.96
CA ALA A 137 -7.16 -15.51 -12.05
C ALA A 137 -6.53 -15.82 -10.67
N CYS A 138 -6.15 -14.78 -9.92
CA CYS A 138 -5.67 -14.86 -8.55
C CYS A 138 -6.69 -15.56 -7.64
N HIS A 139 -7.96 -15.13 -7.67
CA HIS A 139 -9.02 -15.74 -6.86
C HIS A 139 -9.23 -17.22 -7.18
N LYS A 140 -9.23 -17.57 -8.47
CA LYS A 140 -9.34 -18.95 -8.93
C LYS A 140 -8.17 -19.81 -8.42
N ALA A 141 -6.94 -19.34 -8.63
CA ALA A 141 -5.73 -20.03 -8.14
C ALA A 141 -5.71 -20.16 -6.62
N PHE A 142 -6.21 -19.16 -5.89
CA PHE A 142 -6.35 -19.19 -4.44
C PHE A 142 -7.33 -20.27 -3.96
N ILE A 143 -8.50 -20.40 -4.60
CA ILE A 143 -9.50 -21.42 -4.25
C ILE A 143 -9.00 -22.83 -4.55
N GLU A 144 -8.28 -23.01 -5.67
CA GLU A 144 -7.73 -24.31 -6.06
C GLU A 144 -6.60 -24.77 -5.14
N ASN A 145 -5.89 -23.83 -4.51
CA ASN A 145 -4.78 -24.13 -3.61
C ASN A 145 -5.28 -24.54 -2.21
N LYS A 146 -5.35 -25.86 -1.99
CA LYS A 146 -5.80 -26.46 -0.74
C LYS A 146 -4.86 -26.25 0.43
N ASP A 147 -3.62 -25.81 0.22
CA ASP A 147 -2.63 -25.67 1.29
C ASP A 147 -2.70 -24.31 2.00
N LEU A 148 -3.51 -23.36 1.49
CA LEU A 148 -3.65 -22.02 2.06
C LEU A 148 -4.71 -22.00 3.15
N HIS A 149 -4.29 -21.90 4.41
CA HIS A 149 -5.19 -22.01 5.57
C HIS A 149 -5.09 -20.83 6.54
N THR A 150 -4.02 -20.06 6.47
CA THR A 150 -3.73 -18.96 7.39
C THR A 150 -3.77 -17.60 6.70
N VAL A 151 -4.10 -16.55 7.45
CA VAL A 151 -4.08 -15.16 6.93
C VAL A 151 -2.66 -14.79 6.47
N ARG A 152 -1.62 -15.33 7.11
CA ARG A 152 -0.23 -15.16 6.70
C ARG A 152 0.00 -15.66 5.27
N GLU A 153 -0.41 -16.89 4.98
CA GLU A 153 -0.26 -17.49 3.65
C GLU A 153 -1.10 -16.77 2.60
N ALA A 154 -2.32 -16.37 2.96
CA ALA A 154 -3.19 -15.59 2.08
C ALA A 154 -2.58 -14.23 1.70
N LEU A 155 -2.04 -13.50 2.68
CA LEU A 155 -1.32 -12.26 2.42
C LEU A 155 -0.08 -12.50 1.58
N LYS A 156 0.73 -13.52 1.90
CA LYS A 156 1.88 -13.89 1.08
C LYS A 156 1.49 -14.14 -0.38
N PHE A 157 0.47 -14.97 -0.60
CA PHE A 157 -0.05 -15.29 -1.92
C PHE A 157 -0.52 -14.04 -2.68
N ALA A 158 -1.26 -13.14 -2.02
CA ALA A 158 -1.72 -11.90 -2.64
C ALA A 158 -0.57 -10.97 -3.06
N PHE A 159 0.47 -10.86 -2.22
CA PHE A 159 1.68 -10.08 -2.55
C PHE A 159 2.43 -10.70 -3.74
N GLU A 160 2.64 -12.02 -3.72
CA GLU A 160 3.34 -12.73 -4.80
C GLU A 160 2.58 -12.66 -6.12
N ALA A 161 1.25 -12.82 -6.10
CA ALA A 161 0.40 -12.69 -7.29
C ALA A 161 0.46 -11.27 -7.88
N CYS A 162 0.34 -10.23 -7.03
CA CYS A 162 0.42 -8.84 -7.47
C CYS A 162 1.79 -8.52 -8.11
N ASP A 163 2.88 -9.01 -7.52
CA ASP A 163 4.24 -8.82 -8.03
C ASP A 163 4.47 -9.58 -9.35
N GLU A 164 3.99 -10.83 -9.45
CA GLU A 164 4.10 -11.62 -10.67
C GLU A 164 3.31 -11.00 -11.83
N ASP A 165 2.11 -10.49 -11.56
CA ASP A 165 1.29 -9.82 -12.57
C ASP A 165 1.91 -8.49 -13.03
N LEU A 166 2.57 -7.77 -12.12
CA LEU A 166 3.39 -6.60 -12.48
C LEU A 166 4.55 -6.99 -13.40
N CYS A 167 5.29 -8.05 -13.07
CA CYS A 167 6.37 -8.55 -13.94
C CYS A 167 5.83 -8.99 -15.31
N ARG A 168 4.68 -9.68 -15.35
CA ARG A 168 4.07 -10.17 -16.59
C ARG A 168 3.61 -9.02 -17.47
N ALA A 169 3.05 -7.95 -16.89
CA ALA A 169 2.64 -6.76 -17.63
C ALA A 169 3.81 -6.05 -18.33
N ALA A 170 5.04 -6.20 -17.84
CA ALA A 170 6.25 -5.63 -18.45
C ALA A 170 6.81 -6.47 -19.62
N LEU A 171 6.32 -7.70 -19.83
CA LEU A 171 6.72 -8.55 -20.94
C LEU A 171 6.08 -8.09 -22.26
N PRO A 172 6.70 -8.38 -23.42
CA PRO A 172 6.14 -8.00 -24.71
C PRO A 172 4.84 -8.78 -24.99
N ASP A 173 3.89 -8.11 -25.64
CA ASP A 173 2.66 -8.75 -26.12
C ASP A 173 2.92 -9.77 -27.25
N SER A 174 1.87 -10.44 -27.70
CA SER A 174 1.96 -11.41 -28.81
C SER A 174 2.42 -10.80 -30.14
N LYS A 175 2.45 -9.47 -30.25
CA LYS A 175 2.94 -8.71 -31.40
C LYS A 175 4.36 -8.15 -31.17
N GLY A 176 5.00 -8.45 -30.03
CA GLY A 176 6.32 -7.97 -29.66
C GLY A 176 6.34 -6.51 -29.16
N GLN A 177 5.19 -5.91 -28.87
CA GLN A 177 5.09 -4.54 -28.37
C GLN A 177 5.13 -4.52 -26.85
N PHE A 178 5.78 -3.49 -26.30
CA PHE A 178 5.88 -3.28 -24.87
C PHE A 178 4.98 -2.12 -24.46
N ASP A 179 4.24 -2.28 -23.36
CA ASP A 179 3.68 -1.13 -22.69
C ASP A 179 4.78 -0.42 -21.90
N LYS A 180 5.15 0.78 -22.37
CA LYS A 180 6.21 1.58 -21.77
C LYS A 180 5.94 1.86 -20.29
N LEU A 181 4.68 2.07 -19.90
CA LEU A 181 4.34 2.36 -18.51
C LEU A 181 4.55 1.14 -17.62
N SER A 182 4.09 -0.04 -18.07
CA SER A 182 4.33 -1.32 -17.39
C SER A 182 5.82 -1.61 -17.22
N VAL A 183 6.61 -1.44 -18.28
CA VAL A 183 8.08 -1.61 -18.21
C VAL A 183 8.71 -0.64 -17.22
N MET A 184 8.34 0.64 -17.25
CA MET A 184 8.86 1.63 -16.28
C MET A 184 8.46 1.30 -14.84
N THR A 185 7.25 0.80 -14.64
CA THR A 185 6.73 0.44 -13.32
C THR A 185 7.49 -0.75 -12.76
N ALA A 186 7.68 -1.81 -13.56
CA ALA A 186 8.46 -2.98 -13.16
C ALA A 186 9.97 -2.71 -13.01
N ALA A 187 10.50 -1.69 -13.70
CA ALA A 187 11.90 -1.27 -13.55
C ALA A 187 12.16 -0.42 -12.30
N SER A 188 11.13 0.26 -11.78
CA SER A 188 11.16 0.90 -10.46
C SER A 188 10.82 -0.09 -9.34
N GLY A 189 11.10 0.26 -8.09
CA GLY A 189 10.83 -0.61 -6.94
C GLY A 189 10.00 0.07 -5.87
N SER A 190 9.43 -0.74 -4.98
CA SER A 190 8.73 -0.25 -3.80
C SER A 190 8.80 -1.21 -2.63
N CYS A 191 9.04 -0.69 -1.43
CA CYS A 191 8.76 -1.37 -0.18
C CYS A 191 7.25 -1.29 0.10
N ALA A 192 6.73 -2.24 0.88
CA ALA A 192 5.32 -2.29 1.26
C ALA A 192 5.17 -2.77 2.70
N THR A 193 4.58 -1.91 3.54
CA THR A 193 4.17 -2.26 4.90
C THR A 193 2.65 -2.21 4.96
N LEU A 194 2.02 -3.36 5.19
CA LEU A 194 0.57 -3.51 5.25
C LEU A 194 0.13 -3.99 6.64
N ALA A 195 -0.82 -3.27 7.25
CA ALA A 195 -1.61 -3.75 8.37
C ALA A 195 -2.99 -4.24 7.89
N HIS A 196 -3.30 -5.50 8.19
CA HIS A 196 -4.61 -6.13 8.01
C HIS A 196 -5.27 -6.31 9.38
N VAL A 197 -6.38 -5.63 9.61
CA VAL A 197 -7.12 -5.64 10.88
C VAL A 197 -8.51 -6.23 10.67
N ARG A 198 -8.82 -7.34 11.35
CA ARG A 198 -10.16 -7.95 11.31
C ARG A 198 -10.63 -8.29 12.71
N GLY A 199 -11.67 -7.59 13.18
CA GLY A 199 -12.11 -7.67 14.57
C GLY A 199 -10.93 -7.37 15.51
N ARG A 200 -10.56 -8.31 16.37
CA ARG A 200 -9.42 -8.16 17.30
C ARG A 200 -8.09 -8.69 16.77
N ASN A 201 -8.04 -9.13 15.51
CA ASN A 201 -6.84 -9.71 14.92
C ASN A 201 -6.11 -8.67 14.08
N LEU A 202 -4.85 -8.42 14.41
CA LEU A 202 -3.93 -7.58 13.63
C LEU A 202 -2.86 -8.48 13.01
N HIS A 203 -2.72 -8.40 11.69
CA HIS A 203 -1.63 -9.00 10.94
C HIS A 203 -0.85 -7.91 10.23
N VAL A 204 0.48 -8.01 10.23
CA VAL A 204 1.34 -7.09 9.50
C VAL A 204 2.16 -7.90 8.49
N ALA A 205 2.05 -7.52 7.22
CA ALA A 205 2.92 -8.01 6.14
C ALA A 205 3.90 -6.91 5.77
N ASN A 206 5.20 -7.23 5.76
CA ASN A 206 6.24 -6.24 5.49
C ASN A 206 7.24 -6.76 4.45
N VAL A 207 7.47 -5.95 3.42
CA VAL A 207 8.47 -6.16 2.37
C VAL A 207 9.32 -4.90 2.28
N GLY A 208 10.62 -5.03 2.49
CA GLY A 208 11.55 -3.90 2.55
C GLY A 208 11.83 -3.41 3.98
N ASP A 209 12.17 -2.14 4.10
CA ASP A 209 12.69 -1.48 5.29
C ASP A 209 11.68 -0.58 6.03
N GLY A 210 10.44 -0.50 5.53
CA GLY A 210 9.31 0.04 6.27
C GLY A 210 9.03 -0.74 7.57
N ALA A 211 8.34 -0.10 8.51
CA ALA A 211 8.06 -0.68 9.82
C ALA A 211 6.66 -0.33 10.32
N ALA A 212 6.00 -1.29 10.97
CA ALA A 212 4.79 -1.07 11.75
C ALA A 212 5.07 -1.31 13.24
N VAL A 213 4.64 -0.39 14.10
CA VAL A 213 4.87 -0.44 15.55
C VAL A 213 3.53 -0.32 16.26
N LEU A 214 3.32 -1.15 17.29
CA LEU A 214 2.14 -1.06 18.16
C LEU A 214 2.52 -0.39 19.48
N GLY A 215 1.88 0.73 19.78
CA GLY A 215 1.95 1.37 21.10
C GLY A 215 0.90 0.76 22.03
N VAL A 216 1.33 0.28 23.20
CA VAL A 216 0.47 -0.26 24.25
C VAL A 216 0.46 0.71 25.43
N VAL A 217 -0.73 1.22 25.77
CA VAL A 217 -0.92 2.10 26.93
C VAL A 217 -1.25 1.25 28.15
N HIS A 218 -0.42 1.36 29.19
CA HIS A 218 -0.64 0.71 30.48
C HIS A 218 -1.59 1.52 31.37
N SER A 219 -2.13 0.89 32.41
CA SER A 219 -3.05 1.54 33.37
C SER A 219 -2.44 2.73 34.12
N ASN A 220 -1.11 2.80 34.23
CA ASN A 220 -0.36 3.91 34.80
C ASN A 220 -0.13 5.07 33.80
N GLY A 221 -0.64 4.96 32.57
CA GLY A 221 -0.46 5.95 31.50
C GLY A 221 0.84 5.83 30.71
N SER A 222 1.76 4.92 31.07
CA SER A 222 2.99 4.72 30.31
C SER A 222 2.71 4.00 28.99
N VAL A 223 3.38 4.42 27.91
CA VAL A 223 3.31 3.78 26.60
C VAL A 223 4.53 2.89 26.40
N HIS A 224 4.30 1.62 26.10
CA HIS A 224 5.33 0.66 25.73
C HIS A 224 5.15 0.23 24.26
N CYS A 225 6.25 0.12 23.52
CA CYS A 225 6.24 -0.33 22.12
C CYS A 225 6.95 -1.69 22.04
N PRO A 226 6.24 -2.82 22.19
CA PRO A 226 6.88 -4.11 22.48
C PRO A 226 7.78 -4.62 21.35
N THR A 227 7.44 -4.38 20.08
CA THR A 227 8.25 -4.79 18.92
C THR A 227 7.73 -4.11 17.65
N ALA A 228 8.61 -3.83 16.68
CA ALA A 228 8.21 -3.60 15.30
C ALA A 228 7.74 -4.94 14.68
N PHE A 229 6.53 -4.99 14.13
CA PHE A 229 6.01 -6.21 13.50
C PHE A 229 6.65 -6.38 12.12
N THR A 230 7.62 -7.28 11.99
CA THR A 230 8.17 -7.67 10.69
C THR A 230 7.84 -9.14 10.41
N CYS A 231 6.72 -9.40 9.73
CA CYS A 231 6.60 -10.64 8.97
C CYS A 231 7.30 -10.40 7.62
N SER A 232 8.61 -10.64 7.57
CA SER A 232 9.41 -10.49 6.35
C SER A 232 8.95 -11.53 5.32
N LEU A 233 8.27 -11.09 4.27
CA LEU A 233 8.05 -11.91 3.08
C LEU A 233 9.38 -11.90 2.30
N ARG A 234 10.24 -12.89 2.53
CA ARG A 234 11.43 -13.07 1.69
C ARG A 234 11.05 -13.90 0.48
N ARG A 235 11.06 -13.29 -0.71
CA ARG A 235 11.35 -14.00 -1.96
C ARG A 235 12.85 -14.30 -1.93
N GLN A 236 13.24 -15.58 -1.93
CA GLN A 236 14.58 -15.93 -2.35
C GLN A 236 14.58 -15.78 -3.88
N CYS A 237 15.08 -14.64 -4.35
CA CYS A 237 15.42 -14.48 -5.77
C CYS A 237 16.66 -15.33 -6.09
#